data_AF-A0A923L9L2-F1
#
_entry.id   AF-A0A923L9L2-F1
#
_cell.length_a   1.000
_cell.length_b   1.000
_cell.length_c   1.000
_cell.angle_alpha   90.00
_cell.angle_beta   90.00
_cell.angle_gamma   90.00
#
_symmetry.space_group_name_H-M   'P 1'
#
loop_
_entity.id
_entity.type
_entity.pdbx_description
1 polymer ?
#
loop_
_entity_poly.entity_id
_entity_poly.type
_entity_poly.pdbx_seq_one_letter_code
_entity_poly.pdbx_strand_id
1 'polypeptide(L)'
;MSNKTFDLTRFSEAHANNYQKALAEVRAGYKRTHWMWYIFPQIAGLGMNPTSRFYAIANLEEAKAYLKDLVLGAHTLQVCW
;
A
#
# COMPACT_ATOMS: atom_id res chain seq x y z
N MET A 1 -10.10 16.38 -18.52
CA MET A 1 -10.16 15.11 -17.77
C MET A 1 -10.05 15.47 -16.31
N SER A 2 -11.07 15.20 -15.49
CA SER A 2 -11.09 15.61 -14.08
C SER A 2 -9.93 14.96 -13.34
N ASN A 3 -9.01 15.76 -12.79
CA ASN A 3 -7.92 15.30 -11.95
C ASN A 3 -8.55 14.93 -10.60
N LYS A 4 -9.08 13.71 -10.51
CA LYS A 4 -9.66 13.21 -9.27
C LYS A 4 -8.51 12.99 -8.29
N THR A 5 -8.38 13.86 -7.31
CA THR A 5 -7.42 13.70 -6.21
C THR A 5 -7.93 12.60 -5.29
N PHE A 6 -7.17 11.51 -5.18
CA PHE A 6 -7.45 10.45 -4.21
C PHE A 6 -6.79 10.81 -2.89
N ASP A 7 -7.51 10.60 -1.78
CA ASP A 7 -6.92 10.70 -0.45
C ASP A 7 -6.14 9.42 -0.13
N LEU A 8 -4.81 9.51 -0.24
CA LEU A 8 -3.88 8.42 0.02
C LEU A 8 -3.30 8.46 1.45
N THR A 9 -3.78 9.37 2.30
CA THR A 9 -3.22 9.59 3.66
C THR A 9 -3.17 8.31 4.48
N ARG A 10 -4.20 7.47 4.38
CA ARG A 10 -4.25 6.16 5.06
C ARG A 10 -3.04 5.28 4.72
N PHE A 11 -2.59 5.27 3.47
CA PHE A 11 -1.41 4.53 3.06
C PHE A 11 -0.13 5.19 3.54
N SER A 12 -0.03 6.52 3.39
CA SER A 12 1.16 7.28 3.78
C SER A 12 1.46 7.16 5.27
N GLU A 13 0.44 7.26 6.13
CA GLU A 13 0.57 7.06 7.57
C GLU A 13 1.00 5.63 7.90
N ALA A 14 0.44 4.63 7.22
CA ALA A 14 0.81 3.24 7.44
C ALA A 14 2.26 2.94 6.99
N HIS A 15 2.68 3.50 5.85
CA HIS A 15 4.06 3.41 5.35
C HIS A 15 5.04 4.07 6.31
N ALA A 16 4.76 5.28 6.80
CA ALA A 16 5.62 6.00 7.73
C ALA A 16 5.99 5.15 8.95
N ASN A 17 5.04 4.36 9.45
CA ASN A 17 5.22 3.55 10.66
C ASN A 17 5.80 2.15 10.41
N ASN A 18 5.59 1.57 9.22
CA ASN A 18 5.81 0.12 9.01
C ASN A 18 6.71 -0.22 7.83
N TYR A 19 7.01 0.74 6.95
CA TYR A 19 7.80 0.49 5.75
C TYR A 19 9.16 -0.15 6.04
N GLN A 20 9.91 0.41 6.98
CA GLN A 20 11.24 -0.12 7.35
C GLN A 20 11.18 -1.57 7.83
N LYS A 21 10.10 -1.93 8.53
CA LYS A 21 9.87 -3.29 9.02
C LYS A 21 9.53 -4.24 7.88
N ALA A 22 8.66 -3.82 6.95
CA ALA A 22 8.34 -4.58 5.75
C ALA A 22 9.59 -4.86 4.90
N LEU A 23 10.39 -3.83 4.64
CA LEU A 23 11.64 -3.95 3.88
C LEU A 23 12.64 -4.90 4.57
N ALA A 24 12.81 -4.80 5.88
CA ALA A 24 13.70 -5.69 6.63
C ALA A 24 13.23 -7.15 6.57
N GLU A 25 11.93 -7.41 6.69
CA GLU A 25 11.37 -8.76 6.63
C GLU A 25 11.49 -9.39 5.24
N VAL A 26 11.25 -8.61 4.17
CA VAL A 26 11.44 -9.10 2.80
C VAL A 26 12.91 -9.38 2.50
N ARG A 27 13.83 -8.50 2.91
CA ARG A 27 15.28 -8.74 2.79
C ARG A 27 15.76 -9.95 3.58
N ALA A 28 15.11 -10.24 4.71
CA ALA A 28 15.35 -11.46 5.49
C ALA A 28 14.70 -12.72 4.88
N GLY A 29 13.93 -12.58 3.79
CA GLY A 29 13.27 -13.68 3.08
C GLY A 29 12.04 -14.25 3.77
N TYR A 30 11.54 -13.62 4.86
CA TYR A 30 10.39 -14.15 5.59
C TYR A 30 9.56 -13.05 6.25
N LYS A 31 8.29 -12.97 5.85
CA LYS A 31 7.30 -12.05 6.43
C LYS A 31 6.85 -12.51 7.82
N ARG A 32 6.88 -11.59 8.78
CA ARG A 32 6.55 -11.82 10.20
C ARG A 32 5.44 -10.92 10.71
N THR A 33 5.30 -9.70 10.21
CA THR A 33 4.36 -8.73 10.76
C THR A 33 3.29 -8.26 9.78
N HIS A 34 2.41 -7.38 10.25
CA HIS A 34 1.13 -7.03 9.64
C HIS A 34 1.23 -5.80 8.74
N TRP A 35 1.82 -5.94 7.55
CA TRP A 35 2.01 -4.83 6.60
C TRP A 35 1.47 -5.05 5.18
N MET A 36 0.98 -6.25 4.87
CA MET A 36 0.56 -6.60 3.51
C MET A 36 -0.52 -5.66 2.97
N TRP A 37 -1.52 -5.31 3.79
CA TRP A 37 -2.69 -4.56 3.32
C TRP A 37 -2.39 -3.16 2.78
N TYR A 38 -1.33 -2.51 3.27
CA TYR A 38 -1.03 -1.13 2.90
C TYR A 38 0.27 -0.98 2.09
N ILE A 39 1.20 -1.95 2.17
CA ILE A 39 2.39 -1.99 1.28
C ILE A 39 2.03 -2.62 -0.08
N PHE A 40 1.18 -3.65 -0.07
CA PHE A 40 0.66 -4.33 -1.28
C PHE A 40 -0.87 -4.38 -1.22
N PRO A 41 -1.55 -3.23 -1.36
CA PRO A 41 -2.98 -3.17 -1.24
C PRO A 41 -3.67 -3.89 -2.40
N GLN A 42 -4.81 -4.51 -2.09
CA GLN A 42 -5.64 -5.23 -3.06
C GLN A 42 -6.86 -4.40 -3.47
N ILE A 43 -7.49 -4.78 -4.60
CA ILE A 43 -8.72 -4.13 -5.05
C ILE A 43 -9.88 -4.37 -4.07
N ALA A 44 -10.75 -3.37 -3.93
CA ALA A 44 -11.97 -3.45 -3.14
C ALA A 44 -12.83 -4.64 -3.59
N GLY A 45 -13.41 -5.36 -2.62
CA GLY A 45 -14.20 -6.55 -2.86
C GLY A 45 -13.44 -7.88 -2.74
N LEU A 46 -12.10 -7.87 -2.77
CA LEU A 46 -11.31 -9.10 -2.59
C LEU A 46 -11.14 -9.46 -1.11
N GLY A 47 -10.95 -8.46 -0.25
CA GLY A 47 -10.75 -8.63 1.19
C GLY A 47 -12.04 -8.56 1.99
N MET A 48 -12.27 -9.56 2.85
CA MET A 48 -13.46 -9.67 3.69
C MET A 48 -13.27 -9.18 5.13
N ASN A 49 -12.04 -8.88 5.57
CA ASN A 49 -11.78 -8.38 6.92
C ASN A 49 -11.75 -6.84 6.98
N PRO A 50 -12.00 -6.21 8.14
CA PRO A 50 -12.07 -4.75 8.26
C PRO A 50 -10.82 -4.02 7.77
N THR A 51 -9.63 -4.50 8.12
CA THR A 51 -8.35 -3.91 7.71
C THR A 51 -8.15 -3.99 6.20
N SER A 52 -8.50 -5.12 5.60
CA SER A 52 -8.42 -5.32 4.15
C SER A 52 -9.39 -4.45 3.37
N ARG A 53 -10.55 -4.10 3.95
CA ARG A 53 -11.49 -3.13 3.35
C ARG A 53 -11.00 -1.69 3.50
N PHE A 54 -10.43 -1.34 4.65
CA PHE A 54 -9.91 0.00 4.92
C PHE A 54 -8.76 0.38 3.97
N TYR A 55 -7.82 -0.54 3.74
CA TYR A 55 -6.70 -0.33 2.82
C TYR A 55 -6.97 -0.79 1.38
N ALA A 56 -8.21 -1.10 1.03
CA ALA A 56 -8.52 -1.50 -0.33
C ALA A 56 -8.32 -0.34 -1.32
N ILE A 57 -7.84 -0.66 -2.51
CA ILE A 57 -7.85 0.22 -3.67
C ILE A 57 -9.24 0.15 -4.31
N ALA A 58 -9.92 1.28 -4.42
CA ALA A 58 -11.30 1.34 -4.90
C ALA A 58 -11.43 1.07 -6.41
N ASN A 59 -10.44 1.50 -7.21
CA ASN A 59 -10.46 1.37 -8.66
C ASN A 59 -9.08 1.59 -9.29
N LEU A 60 -8.98 1.41 -10.60
CA LEU A 60 -7.75 1.57 -11.37
C LEU A 60 -7.13 2.97 -11.25
N GLU A 61 -7.92 4.03 -11.17
CA GLU A 61 -7.40 5.39 -11.07
C GLU A 61 -6.75 5.65 -9.70
N GLU A 62 -7.31 5.08 -8.63
CA GLU A 62 -6.66 5.11 -7.31
C GLU A 62 -5.37 4.28 -7.31
N ALA A 63 -5.37 3.12 -7.96
CA ALA A 63 -4.15 2.30 -8.10
C ALA A 63 -3.02 3.08 -8.79
N LYS A 64 -3.35 3.79 -9.87
CA LYS A 64 -2.42 4.67 -10.59
C LYS A 64 -1.95 5.82 -9.71
N ALA A 65 -2.83 6.43 -8.93
CA ALA A 65 -2.46 7.49 -8.00
C ALA A 65 -1.50 6.98 -6.91
N TYR A 66 -1.78 5.82 -6.33
CA TYR A 66 -0.92 5.15 -5.35
C TYR A 66 0.49 4.89 -5.89
N LEU A 67 0.61 4.35 -7.10
CA LEU A 67 1.92 4.08 -7.72
C LEU A 67 2.66 5.34 -8.20
N LYS A 68 1.94 6.42 -8.54
CA LYS A 68 2.53 7.70 -8.95
C LYS A 68 2.97 8.56 -7.77
N ASP A 69 2.48 8.29 -6.57
CA ASP A 69 2.92 8.96 -5.36
C ASP A 69 4.42 8.70 -5.13
N LEU A 70 5.18 9.77 -4.87
CA LEU A 70 6.64 9.71 -4.78
C LEU A 70 7.14 8.81 -3.65
N VAL A 71 6.37 8.69 -2.57
CA VAL A 71 6.76 7.89 -1.40
C VAL A 71 6.17 6.50 -1.50
N LEU A 72 4.86 6.38 -1.74
CA LEU A 72 4.18 5.09 -1.77
C LEU A 72 4.70 4.21 -2.91
N GLY A 73 4.79 4.76 -4.13
CA GLY A 73 5.31 4.05 -5.29
C GLY A 73 6.75 3.60 -5.09
N ALA A 74 7.62 4.49 -4.59
CA ALA A 74 9.02 4.17 -4.32
C ALA A 74 9.17 3.06 -3.26
N HIS A 75 8.41 3.15 -2.16
CA HIS A 75 8.42 2.15 -1.10
C HIS A 75 7.93 0.80 -1.60
N THR A 76 6.80 0.73 -2.31
CA THR A 76 6.26 -0.53 -2.83
C THR A 76 7.23 -1.18 -3.79
N LEU A 77 7.84 -0.41 -4.71
CA LEU A 77 8.88 -0.92 -5.59
C LEU A 77 10.07 -1.44 -4.78
N GLN A 78 10.59 -0.68 -3.82
CA GLN A 78 11.74 -1.11 -3.03
C GLN A 78 11.49 -2.40 -2.21
N VAL A 79 10.24 -2.73 -1.88
CA VAL A 79 9.89 -4.00 -1.23
C VAL A 79 9.67 -5.14 -2.24
N CYS A 80 9.40 -4.85 -3.52
CA CYS A 80 9.29 -5.86 -4.58
C CYS A 80 10.64 -6.46 -5.02
N TRP A 81 11.75 -5.74 -4.80
CA TRP A 81 13.10 -6.11 -5.25
C TRP A 81 13.98 -6.55 -4.07
#